data_AF-A0A7J3EP91-F1
#
_entry.id   AF-A0A7J3EP91-F1
#
_cell.length_a   1.000
_cell.length_b   1.000
_cell.length_c   1.000
_cell.angle_alpha   90.00
_cell.angle_beta   90.00
_cell.angle_gamma   90.00
#
_symmetry.space_group_name_H-M   'P 1'
#
loop_
_entity.id
_entity.type
_entity.pdbx_description
1 polymer ?
#
loop_
_entity_poly.entity_id
_entity_poly.type
_entity_poly.pdbx_seq_one_letter_code
_entity_poly.pdbx_strand_id
1 'polypeptide(L)'
;VTVYSRDIQPVGDTGIVRPINGDFPIVKLAPGQAIELELYVRLGKGRRHAKWQPGIATLSYDDKSKYLFVESFGFLEPRRIIMEAVKIFEESSAELHQAIIDAIRGESLEAKDGEVSTHSKSS
;
A
#
# COMPACT_ATOMS: atom_id res chain seq x y z
N VAL A 1 5.68 -21.91 -23.35
CA VAL A 1 4.39 -21.52 -22.76
C VAL A 1 4.56 -20.20 -22.05
N THR A 2 3.59 -19.28 -22.10
CA THR A 2 3.64 -18.05 -21.29
C THR A 2 2.71 -18.23 -20.10
N VAL A 3 3.23 -18.02 -18.90
CA VAL A 3 2.49 -17.98 -17.64
C VAL A 3 2.02 -16.55 -17.40
N TYR A 4 0.76 -16.38 -17.04
CA TYR A 4 0.08 -15.10 -16.85
C TYR A 4 -0.42 -14.93 -15.42
N SER A 5 -0.80 -13.71 -15.05
CA SER A 5 -1.39 -13.41 -13.74
C SER A 5 -2.62 -14.25 -13.41
N ARG A 6 -3.45 -14.59 -14.41
CA ARG A 6 -4.60 -15.51 -14.23
C ARG A 6 -4.24 -16.91 -13.72
N ASP A 7 -2.97 -17.33 -13.86
CA ASP A 7 -2.52 -18.65 -13.42
C ASP A 7 -2.24 -18.67 -11.91
N ILE A 8 -2.21 -17.51 -11.24
CA ILE A 8 -2.10 -17.40 -9.78
C ILE A 8 -3.43 -17.79 -9.14
N GLN A 9 -3.41 -18.82 -8.31
CA GLN A 9 -4.57 -19.28 -7.55
C GLN A 9 -4.55 -18.70 -6.13
N PRO A 10 -5.65 -18.10 -5.64
CA PRO A 10 -5.74 -17.71 -4.25
C PRO A 10 -5.79 -18.96 -3.35
N VAL A 11 -5.08 -18.90 -2.23
CA VAL A 11 -5.06 -19.96 -1.21
C VAL A 11 -5.77 -19.46 0.05
N GLY A 12 -6.68 -20.27 0.60
CA GLY A 12 -7.43 -19.98 1.82
C GLY A 12 -8.67 -19.09 1.64
N ASP A 13 -9.22 -18.61 2.76
CA ASP A 13 -10.56 -17.99 2.86
C ASP A 13 -10.64 -16.56 2.27
N THR A 14 -9.53 -16.07 1.72
CA THR A 14 -9.36 -14.67 1.29
C THR A 14 -9.77 -14.42 -0.15
N GLY A 15 -10.59 -15.30 -0.77
CA GLY A 15 -10.93 -15.37 -2.22
C GLY A 15 -11.41 -14.09 -2.92
N ILE A 16 -11.41 -12.97 -2.22
CA ILE A 16 -11.54 -11.58 -2.66
C ILE A 16 -10.24 -11.07 -3.32
N VAL A 17 -9.06 -11.49 -2.88
CA VAL A 17 -7.76 -10.95 -3.36
C VAL A 17 -7.27 -11.73 -4.58
N ARG A 18 -7.26 -11.06 -5.74
CA ARG A 18 -6.82 -11.62 -7.02
C ARG A 18 -6.18 -10.54 -7.89
N PRO A 19 -5.42 -10.90 -8.93
CA PRO A 19 -4.91 -9.93 -9.89
C PRO A 19 -6.05 -9.10 -10.51
N ILE A 20 -5.85 -7.79 -10.65
CA ILE A 20 -6.85 -6.88 -11.23
C ILE A 20 -7.13 -7.18 -12.71
N ASN A 21 -6.14 -7.76 -13.39
CA ASN A 21 -6.25 -8.22 -14.77
C ASN A 21 -5.47 -9.55 -14.89
N GLY A 22 -6.06 -10.52 -15.57
CA GLY A 22 -5.51 -11.85 -15.80
C GLY A 22 -4.49 -11.93 -16.95
N ASP A 23 -4.31 -10.85 -17.72
CA ASP A 23 -3.48 -10.82 -18.95
C ASP A 23 -2.06 -10.32 -18.74
N PHE A 24 -1.63 -10.05 -17.50
CA PHE A 24 -0.26 -9.64 -17.25
C PHE A 24 0.69 -10.85 -17.43
N PRO A 25 1.63 -10.83 -18.39
CA PRO A 25 2.58 -11.92 -18.54
C PRO A 25 3.56 -11.92 -17.36
N ILE A 26 3.75 -13.08 -16.74
CA ILE A 26 4.72 -13.28 -15.64
C ILE A 26 6.05 -13.78 -16.20
N VAL A 27 6.02 -14.89 -16.92
CA VAL A 27 7.23 -15.54 -17.45
C VAL A 27 6.93 -16.37 -18.69
N LYS A 28 7.88 -16.44 -19.61
CA LYS A 28 7.84 -17.34 -20.77
C LYS A 28 8.77 -18.53 -20.52
N LEU A 29 8.19 -19.73 -20.51
CA LEU A 29 8.88 -21.00 -20.31
C LEU A 29 9.22 -21.66 -21.66
N ALA A 30 10.47 -22.09 -21.80
CA ALA A 30 10.92 -22.97 -22.88
C ALA A 30 10.42 -24.41 -22.66
N PRO A 31 10.46 -25.29 -23.69
CA PRO A 31 10.12 -26.70 -23.52
C PRO A 31 10.94 -27.35 -22.40
N GLY A 32 10.27 -28.04 -21.48
CA GLY A 32 10.90 -28.71 -20.33
C GLY A 32 11.12 -27.82 -19.10
N GLN A 33 10.81 -26.52 -19.15
CA GLN A 33 10.88 -25.64 -17.97
C GLN A 33 9.57 -25.63 -17.19
N ALA A 34 9.67 -25.55 -15.86
CA ALA A 34 8.56 -25.42 -14.94
C ALA A 34 8.87 -24.34 -13.89
N ILE A 35 7.82 -23.78 -13.29
CA ILE A 35 7.91 -22.82 -12.18
C ILE A 35 6.84 -23.15 -11.15
N GLU A 36 7.24 -23.13 -9.88
CA GLU A 36 6.36 -23.29 -8.72
C GLU A 36 6.70 -22.19 -7.72
N LEU A 37 5.69 -21.50 -7.21
CA LEU A 37 5.88 -20.36 -6.32
C LEU A 37 4.67 -20.17 -5.40
N GLU A 38 4.98 -19.83 -4.15
CA GLU A 38 4.01 -19.47 -3.12
C GLU A 38 4.21 -17.98 -2.77
N LEU A 39 3.11 -17.22 -2.75
CA LEU A 39 3.13 -15.76 -2.60
C LEU A 39 2.33 -15.35 -1.36
N TYR A 40 2.94 -14.55 -0.49
CA TYR A 40 2.27 -13.96 0.66
C TYR A 40 1.94 -12.48 0.41
N VAL A 41 0.66 -12.13 0.59
CA VAL A 41 0.16 -10.77 0.38
C VAL A 41 -0.15 -10.13 1.73
N ARG A 42 0.23 -8.87 1.88
CA ARG A 42 -0.08 -8.06 3.06
C ARG A 42 -0.42 -6.63 2.67
N LEU A 43 -1.29 -6.00 3.46
CA LEU A 43 -1.53 -4.56 3.36
C LEU A 43 -0.23 -3.80 3.66
N GLY A 44 0.04 -2.77 2.87
CA GLY A 44 1.21 -1.91 3.05
C GLY A 44 0.90 -0.46 2.73
N LYS A 45 1.81 0.43 3.10
CA LYS A 45 1.71 1.87 2.86
C LYS A 45 2.72 2.31 1.81
N GLY A 46 2.33 3.18 0.89
CA GLY A 46 3.22 3.73 -0.15
C GLY A 46 4.48 4.42 0.41
N ARG A 47 4.41 4.98 1.63
CA ARG A 47 5.57 5.52 2.36
C ARG A 47 6.68 4.48 2.61
N ARG A 48 6.33 3.20 2.74
CA ARG A 48 7.29 2.12 2.98
C ARG A 48 7.91 1.56 1.70
N HIS A 49 7.15 1.50 0.60
CA HIS A 49 7.66 1.04 -0.69
C HIS A 49 6.72 1.45 -1.83
N ALA A 50 7.29 1.76 -2.99
CA ALA A 50 6.55 2.20 -4.18
C ALA A 50 5.45 1.20 -4.62
N LYS A 51 5.70 -0.11 -4.52
CA LYS A 51 4.71 -1.17 -4.82
C LYS A 51 3.38 -1.09 -4.04
N TRP A 52 3.34 -0.33 -2.94
CA TRP A 52 2.13 -0.10 -2.14
C TRP A 52 1.51 1.29 -2.38
N GLN A 53 2.01 2.07 -3.34
CA GLN A 53 1.36 3.32 -3.74
C GLN A 53 0.12 3.00 -4.57
N PRO A 54 -1.07 3.53 -4.21
CA PRO A 54 -2.32 3.15 -4.86
C PRO A 54 -2.57 3.84 -6.21
N GLY A 55 -1.80 4.88 -6.52
CA GLY A 55 -2.00 5.71 -7.70
C GLY A 55 -1.11 6.96 -7.69
N ILE A 56 -1.40 7.88 -8.61
CA ILE A 56 -0.71 9.15 -8.79
C ILE A 56 -1.67 10.29 -8.44
N ALA A 57 -1.15 11.34 -7.81
CA ALA A 57 -1.90 12.56 -7.54
C ALA A 57 -1.10 13.78 -8.00
N THR A 58 -1.75 14.71 -8.70
CA THR A 58 -1.15 15.96 -9.17
C THR A 58 -2.01 17.13 -8.72
N LEU A 59 -1.38 18.15 -8.14
CA LEU A 59 -2.05 19.37 -7.70
C LEU A 59 -1.63 20.52 -8.62
N SER A 60 -2.61 21.13 -9.29
CA SER A 60 -2.45 22.28 -10.17
C SER A 60 -3.15 23.51 -9.59
N TYR A 61 -2.65 24.68 -9.93
CA TYR A 61 -3.13 25.95 -9.39
C TYR A 61 -3.42 26.92 -10.54
N ASP A 62 -4.52 27.66 -10.43
CA ASP A 62 -4.73 28.92 -11.13
C ASP A 62 -4.87 30.06 -10.09
N ASP A 63 -5.04 31.31 -10.55
CA ASP A 63 -5.11 32.48 -9.66
C ASP A 63 -6.25 32.42 -8.62
N LYS A 64 -7.27 31.57 -8.80
CA LYS A 64 -8.48 31.50 -7.96
C LYS A 64 -8.84 30.09 -7.48
N SER A 65 -8.25 29.05 -8.03
CA SER A 65 -8.70 27.66 -7.95
C SER A 65 -7.53 26.70 -7.81
N LYS A 66 -7.80 25.57 -7.17
CA LYS A 66 -6.87 24.46 -7.01
C LYS A 66 -7.52 23.21 -7.55
N TYR A 67 -6.80 22.48 -8.41
CA TYR A 67 -7.28 21.25 -9.03
C TYR A 67 -6.42 20.09 -8.57
N LEU A 68 -7.04 19.15 -7.84
CA LEU A 68 -6.42 17.89 -7.47
C LEU A 68 -6.87 16.80 -8.44
N PHE A 69 -5.94 16.32 -9.26
CA PHE A 69 -6.16 15.18 -10.15
C PHE A 69 -5.61 13.92 -9.46
N VAL A 70 -6.44 12.88 -9.37
CA VAL A 70 -6.05 11.59 -8.80
C VAL A 70 -6.38 10.47 -9.77
N GLU A 71 -5.37 9.68 -10.10
CA GLU A 71 -5.46 8.52 -10.97
C GLU A 71 -5.07 7.26 -10.19
N SER A 72 -5.85 6.20 -10.32
CA SER A 72 -5.59 4.92 -9.68
C SER A 72 -4.79 3.98 -10.58
N PHE A 73 -3.96 3.13 -9.98
CA PHE A 73 -3.34 2.00 -10.69
C PHE A 73 -4.29 0.80 -10.89
N GLY A 74 -5.57 0.92 -10.52
CA GLY A 74 -6.63 -0.04 -10.80
C GLY A 74 -6.94 -1.02 -9.67
N PHE A 75 -6.11 -1.12 -8.64
CA PHE A 75 -6.37 -2.00 -7.48
C PHE A 75 -7.04 -1.28 -6.29
N LEU A 76 -7.19 0.05 -6.34
CA LEU A 76 -7.94 0.82 -5.35
C LEU A 76 -8.62 2.02 -6.02
N GLU A 77 -9.95 2.10 -5.97
CA GLU A 77 -10.72 3.16 -6.63
C GLU A 77 -10.24 4.59 -6.26
N PRO A 78 -10.16 5.55 -7.20
CA PRO A 78 -9.69 6.91 -6.92
C PRO A 78 -10.45 7.60 -5.78
N ARG A 79 -11.77 7.44 -5.73
CA ARG A 79 -12.59 7.95 -4.61
C ARG A 79 -12.15 7.35 -3.27
N ARG A 80 -11.84 6.06 -3.24
CA ARG A 80 -11.40 5.39 -2.01
C ARG A 80 -10.01 5.86 -1.58
N ILE A 81 -9.11 6.13 -2.53
CA ILE A 81 -7.79 6.73 -2.24
C ILE A 81 -7.95 8.02 -1.45
N ILE A 82 -8.82 8.93 -1.91
CA ILE A 82 -9.07 10.21 -1.22
C ILE A 82 -9.69 9.98 0.17
N MET A 83 -10.69 9.11 0.28
CA MET A 83 -11.33 8.83 1.56
C MET A 83 -10.35 8.29 2.61
N GLU A 84 -9.49 7.34 2.24
CA GLU A 84 -8.47 6.81 3.15
C GLU A 84 -7.40 7.86 3.49
N ALA A 85 -7.03 8.72 2.53
CA ALA A 85 -6.08 9.80 2.79
C ALA A 85 -6.63 10.80 3.83
N VAL A 86 -7.89 11.21 3.70
CA VAL A 86 -8.56 12.09 4.68
C VAL A 86 -8.64 11.42 6.05
N LYS A 87 -9.05 10.15 6.11
CA LYS A 87 -9.12 9.40 7.37
C LYS A 87 -7.76 9.33 8.07
N ILE A 88 -6.70 8.97 7.34
CA ILE A 88 -5.33 8.91 7.89
C ILE A 88 -4.87 10.30 8.35
N PHE A 89 -5.24 11.35 7.64
CA PHE A 89 -4.92 12.72 8.01
C PHE A 89 -5.63 13.13 9.31
N GLU A 90 -6.92 12.82 9.46
CA GLU A 90 -7.69 13.07 10.69
C GLU A 90 -7.06 12.34 11.89
N GLU A 91 -6.73 11.05 11.73
CA GLU A 91 -6.03 10.27 12.76
C GLU A 91 -4.68 10.91 13.13
N SER A 92 -3.87 11.26 12.14
CA SER A 92 -2.56 11.90 12.35
C SER A 92 -2.68 13.27 13.02
N SER A 93 -3.72 14.04 12.70
CA SER A 93 -3.98 15.35 13.31
C SER A 93 -4.41 15.21 14.76
N ALA A 94 -5.19 14.18 15.10
CA ALA A 94 -5.60 13.90 16.47
C ALA A 94 -4.40 13.45 17.33
N GLU A 95 -3.54 12.58 16.79
CA GLU A 95 -2.30 12.17 17.44
C GLU A 95 -1.38 13.38 17.70
N LEU A 96 -1.21 14.26 16.71
CA LEU A 96 -0.44 15.49 16.86
C LEU A 96 -1.03 16.40 17.94
N HIS A 97 -2.35 16.58 17.96
CA HIS A 97 -3.02 17.40 18.95
C HIS A 97 -2.75 16.88 20.38
N GLN A 98 -2.86 15.57 20.58
CA GLN A 98 -2.58 14.96 21.88
C GLN A 98 -1.10 15.12 22.27
N ALA A 99 -0.18 14.87 21.34
CA ALA A 99 1.25 15.03 21.60
C ALA A 99 1.62 16.47 22.02
N ILE A 100 0.94 17.48 21.47
CA ILE A 100 1.12 18.88 21.89
C ILE A 100 0.63 19.09 23.33
N ILE A 101 -0.52 18.54 23.69
CA ILE A 101 -1.07 18.63 25.05
C ILE A 101 -0.10 18.00 26.06
N ASP A 102 0.40 16.82 25.76
CA ASP A 102 1.30 16.08 26.65
C ASP A 102 2.62 16.83 26.83
N ALA A 103 3.17 17.38 25.74
CA ALA A 103 4.38 18.20 25.78
C ALA A 103 4.22 19.49 26.62
N ILE A 104 3.06 20.16 26.55
CA ILE A 104 2.77 21.35 27.38
C ILE A 104 2.66 20.98 28.86
N ARG A 105 2.11 19.80 29.16
CA ARG A 105 1.98 19.30 30.54
C ARG A 105 3.31 18.84 31.14
N GLY A 106 4.38 18.75 30.34
CA GLY A 106 5.69 18.29 30.78
C GLY A 106 5.74 16.78 31.01
N GLU A 107 4.78 16.03 30.47
CA GLU A 107 4.81 14.57 30.49
C GLU A 107 5.77 14.12 29.38
N SER A 108 6.91 13.53 29.77
CA SER A 108 7.88 12.99 28.81
C SER A 108 7.21 11.91 27.99
N LEU A 109 7.18 12.09 26.66
CA LEU A 109 6.75 11.07 25.73
C LEU A 109 7.74 9.89 25.81
N GLU A 110 7.40 8.85 26.58
CA GLU A 110 8.02 7.55 26.35
C GLU A 110 7.70 7.16 24.91
N ALA A 111 8.72 7.13 24.06
CA ALA A 111 8.59 6.69 22.69
C ALA A 111 7.97 5.30 22.71
N LYS A 112 6.76 5.16 22.19
CA LYS A 112 6.24 3.84 21.81
C LYS A 112 7.12 3.38 20.66
N ASP A 113 8.16 2.64 21.00
CA ASP A 113 9.04 1.95 20.05
C ASP A 113 8.14 1.15 19.12
N GLY A 114 7.97 1.68 17.91
CA GLY A 114 7.40 0.94 16.81
C GLY A 114 8.32 -0.23 16.56
N GLU A 115 7.83 -1.42 16.87
CA GLU A 115 8.45 -2.71 16.58
C GLU A 115 8.88 -2.74 15.09
N VAL A 116 10.14 -2.38 14.84
CA VAL A 116 10.82 -2.68 13.60
C VAL A 116 11.28 -4.11 13.78
N SER A 117 10.51 -5.07 13.25
CA SER A 117 10.95 -6.45 13.18
C SER A 117 12.17 -6.53 12.26
N THR A 118 13.35 -6.46 12.88
CA THR A 118 14.59 -6.91 12.27
C THR A 118 14.57 -8.43 12.31
N HIS A 119 14.34 -9.05 11.15
CA HIS A 119 14.70 -10.44 10.95
C HIS A 119 15.90 -10.48 10.00
N SER A 120 17.07 -10.53 10.64
CA SER A 120 18.35 -11.03 10.15
C SER A 120 18.94 -11.79 11.33
N LYS A 121 19.39 -13.04 11.33
CA LYS A 121 19.64 -14.17 10.41
C LYS A 121 19.50 -15.42 11.35
N SER A 122 19.43 -16.68 10.95
CA SER A 122 20.47 -17.47 10.27
C SER A 122 20.12 -18.96 10.33
N SER A 123 20.62 -19.70 9.32
CA SER A 123 20.89 -21.15 9.28
C SER A 123 19.71 -22.08 8.97
#